data_AF-A0A2S9GGF9-F1
#
_entry.id   AF-A0A2S9GGF9-F1
#
_cell.length_a   1.000
_cell.length_b   1.000
_cell.length_c   1.000
_cell.angle_alpha   90.00
_cell.angle_beta   90.00
_cell.angle_gamma   90.00
#
_symmetry.space_group_name_H-M   'P 1'
#
loop_
_entity.id
_entity.type
_entity.pdbx_description
1 polymer ?
#
loop_
_entity_poly.entity_id
_entity_poly.type
_entity_poly.pdbx_seq_one_letter_code
_entity_poly.pdbx_strand_id
1 'polypeptide(L)'
;PSVQNLLLAARAMGLGASLITLPLWSVGSTRRTLGLPMSVTPCCVVPLGWPRGRYGPTTRRPVAEVMHFNTYGNRPWMGTD
;
A
#
# COMPACT_ATOMS: atom_id res chain seq x y z
N PRO A 1 3.30 -0.42 8.80
CA PRO A 1 2.46 0.68 9.38
C PRO A 1 2.91 2.09 8.95
N SER A 2 4.21 2.41 8.96
CA SER A 2 4.73 3.74 8.61
C SER A 2 4.28 4.24 7.23
N VAL A 3 4.40 3.40 6.20
CA VAL A 3 3.99 3.75 4.83
C VAL A 3 2.49 4.00 4.76
N GLN A 4 1.67 3.18 5.41
CA GLN A 4 0.23 3.39 5.45
C GLN A 4 -0.15 4.70 6.14
N ASN A 5 0.50 5.06 7.24
CA ASN A 5 0.27 6.34 7.92
C ASN A 5 0.68 7.52 7.02
N LEU A 6 1.80 7.41 6.31
CA LEU A 6 2.22 8.41 5.31
C LEU A 6 1.16 8.59 4.21
N LEU A 7 0.62 7.49 3.67
CA LEU A 7 -0.44 7.54 2.64
C LEU A 7 -1.72 8.19 3.17
N LEU A 8 -2.12 7.90 4.40
CA LEU A 8 -3.28 8.52 5.05
C LEU A 8 -3.07 10.03 5.27
N ALA A 9 -1.88 10.43 5.74
CA ALA A 9 -1.53 11.83 5.90
C ALA A 9 -1.50 12.57 4.56
N ALA A 10 -0.89 11.98 3.53
CA ALA A 10 -0.90 12.52 2.17
C ALA A 10 -2.33 12.74 1.68
N ARG A 11 -3.23 11.77 1.89
CA ARG A 11 -4.64 11.88 1.53
C ARG A 11 -5.34 13.03 2.26
N ALA A 12 -5.08 13.20 3.56
CA ALA A 12 -5.64 14.30 4.34
C ALA A 12 -5.16 15.68 3.86
N MET A 13 -3.91 15.77 3.37
CA MET A 13 -3.32 16.97 2.80
C MET A 13 -3.72 17.24 1.33
N GLY A 14 -4.58 16.41 0.74
CA GLY A 14 -4.99 16.53 -0.66
C GLY A 14 -3.93 16.07 -1.68
N LEU A 15 -2.88 15.38 -1.22
CA LEU A 15 -1.86 14.78 -2.08
C LEU A 15 -2.34 13.42 -2.60
N GLY A 16 -1.90 13.11 -3.82
CA GLY A 16 -1.93 11.77 -4.38
C GLY A 16 -0.66 11.02 -3.98
N ALA A 17 -0.82 9.77 -3.54
CA ALA A 17 0.26 8.91 -3.10
C ALA A 17 0.02 7.48 -3.54
N SER A 18 1.08 6.74 -3.86
CA SER A 18 0.99 5.32 -4.18
C SER A 18 2.22 4.57 -3.66
N LEU A 19 2.03 3.38 -3.09
CA LEU A 19 3.12 2.47 -2.78
C LEU A 19 3.47 1.69 -4.04
N ILE A 20 4.72 1.79 -4.50
CA ILE A 20 5.23 1.02 -5.64
C ILE A 20 6.49 0.24 -5.26
N THR A 21 6.62 -0.95 -5.82
CA THR A 21 7.79 -1.82 -5.64
C THR A 21 8.61 -1.98 -6.92
N LEU A 22 8.10 -1.54 -8.07
CA LEU A 22 8.79 -1.64 -9.36
C LEU A 22 10.21 -1.04 -9.36
N PRO A 23 10.49 0.13 -8.75
CA PRO A 23 11.85 0.67 -8.68
C PRO A 23 12.83 -0.24 -7.91
N LEU A 24 12.31 -1.15 -7.07
CA LEU A 24 13.11 -2.07 -6.27
C LEU A 24 13.39 -3.40 -6.97
N TRP A 25 13.01 -3.57 -8.24
CA TRP A 25 13.39 -4.77 -9.00
C TRP A 25 14.91 -4.99 -8.99
N SER A 26 15.69 -3.90 -8.98
CA SER A 26 17.11 -3.94 -8.63
C SER A 26 17.37 -3.24 -7.30
N VAL A 27 17.37 -4.01 -6.21
CA VAL A 27 17.76 -3.53 -4.88
C VAL A 27 19.20 -3.00 -4.88
N GLY A 28 20.10 -3.65 -5.62
CA GLY A 28 21.49 -3.21 -5.76
C GLY A 28 21.63 -1.86 -6.46
N SER A 29 20.86 -1.62 -7.53
CA SER A 29 20.82 -0.31 -8.19
C SER A 29 20.26 0.75 -7.25
N THR A 30 19.11 0.48 -6.60
CA THR A 30 18.49 1.40 -5.64
C THR A 30 19.43 1.78 -4.51
N ARG A 31 20.13 0.79 -3.93
CA ARG A 31 21.11 1.00 -2.87
C ARG A 31 22.23 1.94 -3.33
N ARG A 32 22.79 1.72 -4.53
CA ARG A 32 23.84 2.60 -5.09
C ARG A 32 23.32 4.01 -5.35
N THR A 33 22.15 4.14 -5.97
CA THR A 33 21.55 5.44 -6.29
C THR A 33 21.24 6.27 -5.04
N LEU A 34 20.75 5.63 -3.98
CA LEU A 34 20.37 6.29 -2.72
C LEU A 34 21.50 6.30 -1.68
N GLY A 35 22.66 5.70 -1.97
CA GLY A 35 23.77 5.59 -1.03
C GLY A 35 23.45 4.80 0.25
N LEU A 36 22.58 3.79 0.18
CA LEU A 36 22.14 3.06 1.37
C LEU A 36 23.25 2.11 1.88
N PRO A 37 23.46 2.01 3.21
CA PRO A 37 24.34 1.00 3.77
C PRO A 37 23.74 -0.41 3.61
N MET A 38 24.57 -1.45 3.79
CA MET A 38 24.15 -2.85 3.69
C MET A 38 23.13 -3.26 4.76
N SER A 39 23.14 -2.58 5.91
CA SER A 39 22.19 -2.79 7.01
C SER A 39 20.78 -2.26 6.72
N VAL A 40 20.61 -1.44 5.68
CA VAL A 40 19.32 -0.86 5.31
C VAL A 40 18.77 -1.55 4.08
N THR A 41 17.57 -2.11 4.20
CA THR A 41 16.85 -2.77 3.12
C THR A 41 15.72 -1.87 2.62
N PRO A 42 15.72 -1.44 1.34
CA PRO A 42 14.59 -0.72 0.78
C PRO A 42 13.40 -1.67 0.61
N CYS A 43 12.23 -1.28 1.12
CA CYS A 43 11.01 -2.11 1.07
C CYS A 43 9.98 -1.63 0.03
N CYS A 44 9.86 -0.32 -0.17
CA CYS A 44 9.01 0.27 -1.21
C CYS A 44 9.46 1.70 -1.53
N VAL A 45 8.93 2.25 -2.62
CA VAL A 45 9.03 3.67 -2.99
C VAL A 45 7.62 4.27 -2.99
N VAL A 46 7.49 5.52 -2.56
CA VAL A 46 6.20 6.22 -2.51
C VAL A 46 6.29 7.52 -3.32
N PRO A 47 5.89 7.55 -4.60
CA PRO A 47 5.64 8.80 -5.30
C PRO A 47 4.53 9.60 -4.62
N LEU A 48 4.76 10.90 -4.48
CA LEU A 48 3.86 11.87 -3.85
C LEU A 48 3.76 13.12 -4.72
N GLY A 49 2.56 13.71 -4.80
CA GLY A 49 2.36 14.98 -5.50
C GLY A 49 0.91 15.44 -5.53
N TRP A 50 0.67 16.65 -6.05
CA TRP A 50 -0.68 17.15 -6.25
C TRP A 50 -1.31 16.52 -7.51
N PRO A 51 -2.42 15.77 -7.36
CA PRO A 51 -3.03 15.11 -8.50
C PRO A 51 -3.69 16.14 -9.42
N ARG A 52 -3.44 16.03 -10.72
CA ARG A 52 -4.23 16.76 -11.73
C ARG A 52 -5.56 16.04 -11.90
N GLY A 53 -6.63 16.59 -11.32
CA GLY A 53 -7.99 16.05 -11.41
C GLY A 53 -8.51 15.48 -10.09
N ARG A 54 -9.57 14.66 -10.19
CA ARG A 54 -10.32 14.18 -9.02
C ARG A 54 -9.83 12.79 -8.62
N TYR A 55 -9.12 12.71 -7.50
CA TYR A 55 -8.71 11.43 -6.91
C TYR A 55 -9.95 10.74 -6.31
N GLY A 56 -10.51 9.82 -7.10
CA GLY A 56 -11.79 9.18 -6.86
C GLY A 56 -11.84 8.25 -5.64
N PRO A 57 -13.05 7.77 -5.29
CA PRO A 57 -13.24 6.79 -4.23
C PRO A 57 -12.56 5.47 -4.58
N THR A 58 -12.07 4.75 -3.57
CA THR A 58 -11.51 3.42 -3.76
C THR A 58 -12.59 2.36 -3.63
N THR A 59 -12.74 1.52 -4.64
CA THR A 59 -13.55 0.30 -4.51
C THR A 59 -12.77 -0.76 -3.74
N ARG A 60 -13.43 -1.42 -2.79
CA ARG A 60 -12.92 -2.56 -2.04
C ARG A 60 -13.92 -3.70 -2.17
N ARG A 61 -13.42 -4.93 -2.05
CA ARG A 61 -14.30 -6.09 -1.96
C ARG A 61 -15.21 -5.97 -0.73
N PRO A 62 -16.46 -6.43 -0.79
CA PRO A 62 -17.34 -6.50 0.37
C PRO A 62 -16.66 -7.18 1.56
N VAL A 63 -16.92 -6.68 2.77
CA VAL A 63 -16.32 -7.20 4.01
C VAL A 63 -16.62 -8.68 4.19
N ALA A 64 -17.85 -9.11 3.88
CA ALA A 64 -18.26 -10.51 3.97
C ALA A 64 -17.37 -11.45 3.13
N GLU A 65 -16.79 -10.98 2.02
CA GLU A 65 -15.95 -11.82 1.17
C GLU A 65 -14.52 -12.02 1.70
N VAL A 66 -14.04 -11.11 2.54
CA VAL A 66 -12.64 -11.07 3.00
C VAL A 66 -12.49 -11.35 4.49
N MET A 67 -13.56 -11.20 5.27
CA MET A 67 -13.57 -11.41 6.72
C MET A 67 -13.68 -12.89 7.07
N HIS A 68 -12.85 -13.33 8.01
CA HIS A 68 -12.88 -14.66 8.62
C HIS A 68 -13.15 -14.54 10.11
N PHE A 69 -14.07 -15.34 10.64
CA PHE A 69 -14.47 -15.30 12.05
C PHE A 69 -13.66 -16.29 12.88
N ASN A 70 -12.91 -15.81 13.87
CA ASN A 70 -12.04 -16.59 14.77
C ASN A 70 -10.88 -17.32 14.08
N THR A 71 -11.15 -18.13 13.07
CA THR A 71 -10.17 -18.96 12.35
C THR A 71 -10.22 -18.72 10.85
N TYR A 72 -9.06 -18.88 10.20
CA TYR A 72 -8.99 -18.83 8.74
C TYR A 72 -9.88 -19.90 8.13
N GLY A 73 -10.56 -19.57 7.04
CA GLY A 73 -11.60 -20.38 6.40
C GLY A 73 -13.02 -20.20 6.98
N ASN A 74 -13.21 -19.85 8.25
CA ASN A 74 -14.54 -19.71 8.84
C ASN A 74 -15.22 -18.40 8.39
N ARG A 75 -16.13 -18.48 7.40
CA ARG A 75 -16.85 -17.33 6.83
C ARG A 75 -18.36 -17.55 7.00
N PRO A 76 -18.94 -17.35 8.20
CA PRO A 76 -20.33 -17.71 8.48
C PRO A 76 -21.36 -16.89 7.68
N TRP A 77 -20.96 -15.74 7.14
CA TRP A 77 -21.74 -14.88 6.24
C TRP A 77 -21.66 -15.31 4.76
N MET A 78 -20.83 -16.31 4.42
CA MET A 78 -20.66 -16.83 3.05
C MET A 78 -21.35 -18.18 2.84
N GLY A 79 -22.32 -18.56 3.67
CA GLY A 79 -23.18 -19.74 3.46
C GLY A 79 -24.64 -19.33 3.31
N THR A 80 -25.49 -20.03 2.56
CA THR A 80 -25.35 -21.13 1.59
C THR A 80 -26.64 -21.01 0.77
N ASP A 81 -26.59 -20.95 -0.56
CA ASP A 81 -27.79 -21.33 -1.32
C ASP A 81 -28.07 -22.82 -1.08
#